data_AF-A0ABD3AY97-F1
#
_entry.id   AF-A0ABD3AY97-F1
#
_cell.length_a   1.000
_cell.length_b   1.000
_cell.length_c   1.000
_cell.angle_alpha   90.00
_cell.angle_beta   90.00
_cell.angle_gamma   90.00
#
_symmetry.space_group_name_H-M   'P 1'
#
loop_
_entity.id
_entity.type
_entity.pdbx_description
1 polymer ?
#
loop_
_entity_poly.entity_id
_entity_poly.type
_entity_poly.pdbx_seq_one_letter_code
_entity_poly.pdbx_strand_id
1 'polypeptide(L)'
;MGASLSTLTENGAANGGPGLGDIPESCVACVFLYLTPPEICNLARLNRAFRGAASSDAVWEAKLPHNYQQLLELFPPERYQNLSKKDIFALLSRPVPFDDDDGYKEIWLDRVTGRACMSISAKAMTITGIEDRRYWNWIPTDESRFQVVAYLQQMWWFEVVGIVKFPFPPDIYTLSFRLHLGRSSKRLLRRVCYDHTQGWDIKPVRFELSTSDGQQVSRECCLDDTEQDEATGSQKRGCWVDYKVGEFIISGSDPVTEVSFSMKQIDCTHSKGGLCVDLVSIVPSDLKVCRRRGVLK
;
A
#
# COMPACT_ATOMS: atom_id res chain seq x y z
N MET A 1 41.52 -12.57 -2.98
CA MET A 1 41.09 -13.98 -3.22
C MET A 1 39.60 -13.94 -3.47
N GLY A 2 39.00 -14.30 -4.60
CA GLY A 2 39.49 -14.67 -5.93
C GLY A 2 38.41 -14.22 -6.93
N ALA A 3 38.84 -13.69 -8.08
CA ALA A 3 37.98 -13.36 -9.20
C ALA A 3 37.94 -14.57 -10.13
N SER A 4 36.75 -15.14 -10.37
CA SER A 4 36.55 -16.07 -11.48
C SER A 4 36.09 -15.28 -12.70
N LEU A 5 37.07 -14.82 -13.47
CA LEU A 5 36.91 -14.51 -14.89
C LEU A 5 36.89 -15.84 -15.64
N SER A 6 35.76 -16.20 -16.24
CA SER A 6 35.72 -17.27 -17.24
C SER A 6 35.74 -16.65 -18.63
N THR A 7 36.93 -16.43 -19.14
CA THR A 7 37.25 -16.32 -20.56
C THR A 7 37.14 -17.72 -21.19
N LEU A 8 36.20 -17.91 -22.11
CA LEU A 8 36.17 -19.04 -23.04
C LEU A 8 35.97 -18.46 -24.45
N THR A 9 37.08 -18.12 -25.11
CA THR A 9 37.68 -18.83 -26.27
C THR A 9 36.94 -18.60 -27.57
N GLU A 10 37.52 -17.74 -28.41
CA GLU A 10 37.36 -17.75 -29.86
C GLU A 10 37.90 -19.05 -30.47
N ASN A 11 37.20 -19.49 -31.52
CA ASN A 11 37.63 -20.40 -32.59
C ASN A 11 37.69 -21.91 -32.33
N GLY A 12 36.53 -22.53 -32.54
CA GLY A 12 36.38 -23.92 -33.00
C GLY A 12 35.04 -24.06 -33.72
N ALA A 13 35.06 -24.27 -35.03
CA ALA A 13 33.86 -24.54 -35.82
C ALA A 13 33.23 -25.87 -35.34
N ALA A 14 32.16 -25.76 -34.55
CA ALA A 14 31.30 -26.87 -34.16
C ALA A 14 29.89 -26.33 -33.85
N ASN A 15 28.93 -26.53 -34.76
CA ASN A 15 27.47 -26.59 -34.54
C ASN A 15 26.88 -25.82 -33.32
N GLY A 16 27.15 -24.52 -33.20
CA GLY A 16 26.51 -23.65 -32.21
C GLY A 16 25.17 -23.18 -32.74
N GLY A 17 24.10 -23.87 -32.38
CA GLY A 17 22.74 -23.41 -32.67
C GLY A 17 22.49 -21.99 -32.11
N PRO A 18 21.49 -21.25 -32.64
CA PRO A 18 21.21 -19.89 -32.20
C PRO A 18 21.00 -19.83 -30.68
N GLY A 19 21.75 -18.95 -30.02
CA GLY A 19 21.67 -18.74 -28.58
C GLY A 19 20.62 -17.69 -28.21
N LEU A 20 20.26 -17.64 -26.93
CA LEU A 20 19.35 -16.60 -26.39
C LEU A 20 19.85 -15.16 -26.60
N GLY A 21 21.15 -14.97 -26.84
CA GLY A 21 21.75 -13.67 -27.15
C GLY A 21 21.54 -13.20 -28.59
N ASP A 22 21.17 -14.11 -29.50
CA ASP A 22 20.95 -13.82 -30.92
C ASP A 22 19.50 -13.38 -31.23
N ILE A 23 18.63 -13.41 -30.21
CA ILE A 23 17.23 -12.96 -30.33
C ILE A 23 17.20 -11.43 -30.45
N PRO A 24 16.50 -10.86 -31.45
CA PRO A 24 16.34 -9.42 -31.58
C PRO A 24 15.68 -8.80 -30.35
N GLU A 25 16.14 -7.62 -29.95
CA GLU A 25 15.61 -6.90 -28.78
C GLU A 25 14.11 -6.63 -28.88
N SER A 26 13.61 -6.37 -30.09
CA SER A 26 12.18 -6.18 -30.36
C SER A 26 11.35 -7.43 -30.04
N CYS A 27 11.86 -8.63 -30.35
CA CYS A 27 11.20 -9.89 -30.01
C CYS A 27 11.18 -10.12 -28.50
N VAL A 28 12.28 -9.80 -27.81
CA VAL A 28 12.35 -9.89 -26.34
C VAL A 28 11.41 -8.88 -25.67
N ALA A 29 11.32 -7.66 -26.22
CA ALA A 29 10.40 -6.63 -25.73
C ALA A 29 8.94 -7.09 -25.80
N CYS A 30 8.53 -7.80 -26.87
CA CYS A 30 7.18 -8.39 -26.95
C CYS A 30 6.92 -9.39 -25.82
N VAL A 31 7.92 -10.20 -25.45
CA VAL A 31 7.79 -11.14 -24.31
C VAL A 31 7.65 -10.37 -22.99
N PHE A 32 8.43 -9.29 -22.81
CA PHE A 32 8.39 -8.48 -21.60
C PHE A 32 7.05 -7.79 -21.34
N LEU A 33 6.24 -7.53 -22.38
CA LEU A 33 4.88 -7.01 -22.21
C LEU A 33 4.00 -7.93 -21.34
N TYR A 34 4.29 -9.23 -21.30
CA TYR A 34 3.55 -10.21 -20.50
C TYR A 34 4.18 -10.53 -19.15
N LEU A 35 5.35 -9.97 -18.83
CA LEU A 35 6.07 -10.22 -17.58
C LEU A 35 5.87 -9.09 -16.57
N THR A 36 6.06 -9.39 -15.29
CA THR A 36 6.07 -8.39 -14.23
C THR A 36 7.37 -7.58 -14.23
N PRO A 37 7.39 -6.33 -13.74
CA PRO A 37 8.61 -5.53 -13.65
C PRO A 37 9.80 -6.22 -12.95
N PRO A 38 9.62 -6.98 -11.84
CA PRO A 38 10.71 -7.72 -11.22
C PRO A 38 11.27 -8.82 -12.12
N GLU A 39 10.42 -9.53 -12.87
CA GLU A 39 10.85 -10.56 -13.82
C GLU A 39 11.65 -9.94 -14.97
N ILE A 40 11.20 -8.81 -15.51
CA ILE A 40 11.92 -8.05 -16.55
C ILE A 40 13.32 -7.66 -16.03
N CYS A 41 13.40 -7.09 -14.83
CA CYS A 41 14.67 -6.71 -14.20
C CYS A 41 15.60 -7.91 -13.96
N ASN A 42 15.06 -9.07 -13.60
CA ASN A 42 15.83 -10.29 -13.43
C ASN A 42 16.36 -10.82 -14.77
N LEU A 43 15.52 -10.85 -15.80
CA LEU A 43 15.90 -11.32 -17.13
C LEU A 43 16.88 -10.38 -17.84
N ALA A 44 16.83 -9.08 -17.55
CA ALA A 44 17.80 -8.09 -18.04
C ALA A 44 19.25 -8.40 -17.65
N ARG A 45 19.46 -9.27 -16.65
CA ARG A 45 20.79 -9.68 -16.17
C ARG A 45 21.39 -10.83 -16.99
N LEU A 46 20.60 -11.52 -17.82
CA LEU A 46 21.02 -12.74 -18.50
C LEU A 46 21.97 -12.46 -19.68
N ASN A 47 21.63 -11.51 -20.56
CA ASN A 47 22.44 -11.18 -21.72
C ASN A 47 22.20 -9.73 -22.20
N ARG A 48 22.94 -9.30 -23.23
CA ARG A 48 22.86 -7.95 -23.80
C ARG A 48 21.52 -7.64 -24.45
N ALA A 49 20.97 -8.56 -25.25
CA ALA A 49 19.69 -8.37 -25.93
C ALA A 49 18.54 -8.16 -24.94
N PHE A 50 18.51 -8.96 -23.86
CA PHE A 50 17.53 -8.83 -22.79
C PHE A 50 17.72 -7.53 -21.99
N ARG A 51 18.96 -7.09 -21.78
CA ARG A 51 19.24 -5.81 -21.14
C ARG A 51 18.78 -4.61 -21.97
N GLY A 52 19.01 -4.65 -23.29
CA GLY A 52 18.55 -3.63 -24.24
C GLY A 52 17.02 -3.56 -24.27
N ALA A 53 16.37 -4.72 -24.46
CA ALA A 53 14.91 -4.83 -24.43
C ALA A 53 14.29 -4.34 -23.11
N ALA A 54 14.92 -4.63 -21.97
CA ALA A 54 14.45 -4.22 -20.64
C ALA A 54 14.62 -2.72 -20.37
N SER A 55 15.34 -2.01 -21.23
CA SER A 55 15.52 -0.56 -21.17
C SER A 55 14.63 0.17 -22.17
N SER A 56 13.81 -0.56 -22.94
CA SER A 56 12.89 0.02 -23.93
C SER A 56 11.70 0.70 -23.27
N ASP A 57 11.46 1.96 -23.62
CA ASP A 57 10.31 2.74 -23.16
C ASP A 57 8.97 2.12 -23.55
N ALA A 58 8.88 1.39 -24.66
CA ALA A 58 7.65 0.70 -25.06
C ALA A 58 7.20 -0.36 -24.05
N VAL A 59 8.17 -1.05 -23.43
CA VAL A 59 7.89 -2.05 -22.39
C VAL A 59 7.35 -1.37 -21.13
N TRP A 60 8.00 -0.28 -20.69
CA TRP A 60 7.65 0.40 -19.45
C TRP A 60 6.41 1.27 -19.56
N GLU A 61 6.09 1.81 -20.74
CA GLU A 61 4.81 2.49 -21.00
C GLU A 61 3.63 1.55 -20.71
N ALA A 62 3.73 0.28 -21.13
CA ALA A 62 2.69 -0.71 -20.87
C ALA A 62 2.58 -1.13 -19.40
N LYS A 63 3.59 -0.82 -18.56
CA LYS A 63 3.58 -1.11 -17.12
C LYS A 63 3.17 0.08 -16.26
N LEU A 64 3.19 1.29 -16.82
CA LEU A 64 2.73 2.50 -16.15
C LEU A 64 1.21 2.60 -16.23
N PRO A 65 0.53 3.13 -15.20
CA PRO A 65 -0.89 3.39 -15.27
C PRO A 65 -1.15 4.54 -16.25
N HIS A 66 -2.29 4.54 -16.95
CA HIS A 66 -2.60 5.54 -17.98
C HIS A 66 -2.51 7.01 -17.50
N ASN A 67 -2.77 7.25 -16.22
CA ASN A 67 -2.71 8.56 -15.59
C ASN A 67 -1.33 8.89 -14.98
N TYR A 68 -0.25 8.15 -15.31
CA TYR A 68 1.06 8.39 -14.72
C TYR A 68 1.57 9.82 -14.90
N GLN A 69 1.16 10.51 -15.97
CA GLN A 69 1.52 11.91 -16.22
C GLN A 69 0.95 12.84 -15.13
N GLN A 70 -0.30 12.61 -14.70
CA GLN A 70 -0.89 13.34 -13.57
C GLN A 70 -0.19 13.01 -12.26
N LEU A 71 0.30 11.77 -12.10
CA LEU A 71 1.12 11.41 -10.93
C LEU A 71 2.47 12.14 -10.92
N LEU A 72 3.02 12.45 -12.10
CA LEU A 72 4.27 13.20 -12.22
C LEU A 72 4.12 14.68 -11.87
N GLU A 73 2.92 15.26 -12.04
CA GLU A 73 2.62 16.64 -11.61
C GLU A 73 2.76 16.83 -10.09
N LEU A 74 2.73 15.75 -9.31
CA LEU A 74 3.00 15.77 -7.87
C LEU A 74 4.47 16.04 -7.53
N PHE A 75 5.36 16.03 -8.53
CA PHE A 75 6.80 16.25 -8.35
C PHE A 75 7.26 17.55 -9.00
N PRO A 76 8.34 18.15 -8.47
CA PRO A 76 9.05 19.20 -9.17
C PRO A 76 9.52 18.69 -10.55
N PRO A 77 9.32 19.47 -11.63
CA PRO A 77 9.65 19.07 -13.00
C PRO A 77 11.09 18.57 -13.17
N GLU A 78 12.03 19.13 -12.41
CA GLU A 78 13.45 18.79 -12.46
C GLU A 78 13.72 17.33 -12.10
N ARG A 79 12.80 16.67 -11.38
CA ARG A 79 12.96 15.27 -10.97
C ARG A 79 12.65 14.26 -12.07
N TYR A 80 11.85 14.61 -13.09
CA TYR A 80 11.38 13.63 -14.08
C TYR A 80 11.62 14.00 -15.55
N GLN A 81 11.92 15.25 -15.87
CA GLN A 81 12.05 15.72 -17.27
C GLN A 81 13.05 14.95 -18.15
N ASN A 82 14.08 14.33 -17.57
CA ASN A 82 15.12 13.59 -18.29
C ASN A 82 15.15 12.09 -17.96
N LEU A 83 14.09 11.57 -17.35
CA LEU A 83 14.01 10.17 -16.94
C LEU A 83 13.44 9.30 -18.06
N SER A 84 13.99 8.09 -18.21
CA SER A 84 13.37 7.03 -19.02
C SER A 84 12.05 6.57 -18.37
N LYS A 85 11.16 5.91 -19.11
CA LYS A 85 9.91 5.39 -18.53
C LYS A 85 10.16 4.33 -17.45
N LYS A 86 11.27 3.61 -17.58
CA LYS A 86 11.78 2.71 -16.54
C LYS A 86 12.10 3.46 -15.25
N ASP A 87 12.80 4.59 -15.36
CA ASP A 87 13.18 5.39 -14.20
C ASP A 87 11.97 6.11 -13.60
N ILE A 88 11.01 6.55 -14.43
CA ILE A 88 9.71 7.06 -13.99
C ILE A 88 8.96 5.99 -13.19
N PHE A 89 8.90 4.75 -13.69
CA PHE A 89 8.28 3.65 -12.96
C PHE A 89 8.97 3.43 -11.60
N ALA A 90 10.32 3.44 -11.58
CA ALA A 90 11.09 3.28 -10.35
C ALA A 90 10.89 4.43 -9.36
N LEU A 91 10.72 5.66 -9.87
CA LEU A 91 10.42 6.85 -9.08
C LEU A 91 9.03 6.73 -8.44
N LEU A 92 8.01 6.44 -9.23
CA LEU A 92 6.62 6.29 -8.78
C LEU A 92 6.41 5.05 -7.89
N SER A 93 7.31 4.06 -7.97
CA SER A 93 7.32 2.87 -7.08
C SER A 93 7.80 3.17 -5.65
N ARG A 94 8.27 4.38 -5.37
CA ARG A 94 8.60 4.85 -4.03
C ARG A 94 7.40 5.62 -3.46
N PRO A 95 7.15 5.59 -2.15
CA PRO A 95 6.14 6.44 -1.53
C PRO A 95 6.39 7.92 -1.83
N VAL A 96 5.34 8.59 -2.29
CA VAL A 96 5.33 10.00 -2.67
C VAL A 96 4.28 10.71 -1.84
N PRO A 97 4.65 11.66 -0.97
CA PRO A 97 3.67 12.54 -0.35
C PRO A 97 3.08 13.45 -1.43
N PHE A 98 1.76 13.64 -1.43
CA PHE A 98 1.08 14.43 -2.48
C PHE A 98 0.17 15.53 -1.93
N ASP A 99 0.21 15.75 -0.62
CA ASP A 99 -0.64 16.70 0.08
C ASP A 99 0.20 17.85 0.64
N ASP A 100 -0.39 19.04 0.70
CA ASP A 100 0.24 20.25 1.25
C ASP A 100 0.39 20.16 2.78
N ASP A 101 -0.41 19.30 3.43
CA ASP A 101 -0.42 19.08 4.87
C ASP A 101 0.64 18.05 5.32
N ASP A 102 1.91 18.48 5.41
CA ASP A 102 3.03 17.76 6.06
C ASP A 102 3.32 16.33 5.54
N GLY A 103 2.78 15.95 4.38
CA GLY A 103 3.02 14.64 3.77
C GLY A 103 2.28 13.47 4.43
N TYR A 104 1.13 13.71 5.07
CA TYR A 104 0.33 12.66 5.71
C TYR A 104 -0.52 11.79 4.76
N LYS A 105 -0.42 12.04 3.45
CA LYS A 105 -1.03 11.21 2.40
C LYS A 105 0.06 10.83 1.40
N GLU A 106 0.23 9.53 1.18
CA GLU A 106 1.25 8.98 0.28
C GLU A 106 0.63 8.13 -0.82
N ILE A 107 1.21 8.22 -2.02
CA ILE A 107 0.90 7.35 -3.15
C ILE A 107 2.16 6.65 -3.67
N TRP A 108 2.02 5.44 -4.20
CA TRP A 108 3.08 4.73 -4.90
C TRP A 108 2.49 3.72 -5.89
N LEU A 109 3.30 3.24 -6.82
CA LEU A 109 2.97 2.10 -7.68
C LEU A 109 3.43 0.79 -7.04
N ASP A 110 2.58 -0.22 -7.05
CA ASP A 110 2.99 -1.57 -6.69
C ASP A 110 4.08 -2.06 -7.67
N ARG A 111 5.20 -2.52 -7.12
CA ARG A 111 6.39 -2.89 -7.92
C ARG A 111 6.15 -4.09 -8.82
N VAL A 112 5.14 -4.91 -8.55
CA VAL A 112 4.85 -6.14 -9.30
C VAL A 112 3.79 -5.86 -10.36
N THR A 113 2.74 -5.09 -10.05
CA THR A 113 1.65 -4.87 -11.01
C THR A 113 1.64 -3.49 -11.66
N GLY A 114 2.45 -2.53 -11.17
CA GLY A 114 2.44 -1.16 -11.68
C GLY A 114 1.18 -0.37 -11.35
N ARG A 115 0.36 -0.86 -10.42
CA ARG A 115 -0.93 -0.25 -10.06
C ARG A 115 -0.79 0.72 -8.91
N ALA A 116 -1.54 1.82 -8.95
CA ALA A 116 -1.49 2.85 -7.93
C ALA A 116 -2.05 2.36 -6.58
N CYS A 117 -1.35 2.68 -5.51
CA CYS A 117 -1.69 2.36 -4.14
C CYS A 117 -1.53 3.61 -3.27
N MET A 118 -2.40 3.80 -2.29
CA MET A 118 -2.41 4.98 -1.44
C MET A 118 -2.47 4.62 0.05
N SER A 119 -1.90 5.47 0.88
CA SER A 119 -1.99 5.43 2.34
C SER A 119 -2.24 6.81 2.91
N ILE A 120 -3.14 6.90 3.88
CA ILE A 120 -3.56 8.14 4.55
C ILE A 120 -3.34 7.95 6.04
N SER A 121 -2.52 8.80 6.65
CA SER A 121 -2.26 8.78 8.10
C SER A 121 -3.50 9.19 8.89
N ALA A 122 -3.63 8.68 10.12
CA ALA A 122 -4.59 9.19 11.10
C ALA A 122 -4.47 10.71 11.31
N LYS A 123 -3.29 11.30 11.09
CA LYS A 123 -3.08 12.77 11.13
C LYS A 123 -3.84 13.54 10.06
N ALA A 124 -4.08 12.93 8.91
CA ALA A 124 -4.86 13.52 7.82
C ALA A 124 -6.37 13.25 7.94
N MET A 125 -6.82 12.70 9.08
CA MET A 125 -8.22 12.38 9.34
C MET A 125 -8.78 13.29 10.43
N THR A 126 -10.07 13.59 10.33
CA THR A 126 -10.83 14.29 11.36
C THR A 126 -11.26 13.27 12.42
N ILE A 127 -10.66 13.37 13.60
CA ILE A 127 -10.96 12.50 14.75
C ILE A 127 -11.69 13.32 15.82
N THR A 128 -12.87 12.87 16.25
CA THR A 128 -13.63 13.55 17.30
C THR A 128 -12.84 13.63 18.60
N GLY A 129 -12.68 14.85 19.13
CA GLY A 129 -12.04 15.08 20.43
C GLY A 129 -10.52 14.86 20.44
N ILE A 130 -9.87 14.82 19.28
CA ILE A 130 -8.42 14.58 19.13
C ILE A 130 -7.54 15.63 19.85
N GLU A 131 -8.07 16.84 20.02
CA GLU A 131 -7.40 17.93 20.74
C GLU A 131 -7.35 17.70 22.27
N ASP A 132 -8.27 16.91 22.81
CA ASP A 132 -8.30 16.61 24.23
C ASP A 132 -7.40 15.42 24.56
N ARG A 133 -6.26 15.73 25.19
CA ARG A 133 -5.26 14.74 25.60
C ARG A 133 -5.78 13.68 26.59
N ARG A 134 -6.92 13.94 27.24
CA ARG A 134 -7.61 12.97 28.11
C ARG A 134 -8.25 11.83 27.32
N TYR A 135 -8.61 12.09 26.06
CA TYR A 135 -9.24 11.10 25.19
C TYR A 135 -8.26 10.52 24.18
N TRP A 136 -7.47 11.38 23.53
CA TRP A 136 -6.56 10.95 22.47
C TRP A 136 -5.12 11.40 22.70
N ASN A 137 -4.16 10.59 22.28
CA ASN A 137 -2.76 10.98 22.27
C ASN A 137 -2.10 10.55 20.98
N TRP A 138 -1.21 11.40 20.47
CA TRP A 138 -0.32 11.03 19.38
C TRP A 138 0.87 10.26 19.94
N ILE A 139 1.05 9.03 19.48
CA ILE A 139 2.17 8.19 19.91
C ILE A 139 3.14 8.04 18.74
N PRO A 140 4.41 8.46 18.88
CA PRO A 140 5.43 8.18 17.89
C PRO A 140 5.77 6.68 17.89
N THR A 141 5.81 6.06 16.71
CA THR A 141 6.08 4.62 16.57
C THR A 141 6.71 4.29 15.22
N ASP A 142 7.77 3.49 15.23
CA ASP A 142 8.41 3.00 14.00
C ASP A 142 7.58 1.88 13.32
N GLU A 143 6.48 1.42 13.94
CA GLU A 143 5.58 0.42 13.37
C GLU A 143 4.60 1.02 12.33
N SER A 144 4.46 2.34 12.33
CA SER A 144 3.68 3.13 11.39
C SER A 144 4.54 3.61 10.23
N ARG A 145 3.94 3.70 9.04
CA ARG A 145 4.59 4.32 7.88
C ARG A 145 4.85 5.82 8.08
N PHE A 146 3.97 6.49 8.83
CA PHE A 146 4.03 7.91 9.10
C PHE A 146 4.70 8.24 10.44
N GLN A 147 5.29 7.23 11.09
CA GLN A 147 5.98 7.34 12.37
C GLN A 147 5.11 7.83 13.55
N VAL A 148 3.80 7.96 13.36
CA VAL A 148 2.86 8.48 14.35
C VAL A 148 1.51 7.80 14.23
N VAL A 149 0.87 7.52 15.36
CA VAL A 149 -0.47 6.90 15.44
C VAL A 149 -1.34 7.64 16.45
N ALA A 150 -2.65 7.64 16.23
CA ALA A 150 -3.63 8.18 17.18
C ALA A 150 -4.00 7.08 18.17
N TYR A 151 -3.78 7.32 19.47
CA TYR A 151 -4.12 6.40 20.54
C TYR A 151 -5.30 6.90 21.36
N LEU A 152 -6.37 6.10 21.41
CA LEU A 152 -7.51 6.36 22.26
C LEU A 152 -7.25 5.86 23.68
N GLN A 153 -7.18 6.77 24.65
CA GLN A 153 -7.12 6.43 26.07
C GLN A 153 -8.46 5.88 26.55
N GLN A 154 -9.51 6.70 26.49
CA GLN A 154 -10.84 6.34 26.95
C GLN A 154 -11.88 7.26 26.30
N MET A 155 -12.96 6.73 25.76
CA MET A 155 -14.08 7.51 25.22
C MET A 155 -15.38 6.70 25.24
N TRP A 156 -16.52 7.38 25.26
CA TRP A 156 -17.85 6.73 25.23
C TRP A 156 -18.34 6.51 23.80
N TRP A 157 -18.02 7.45 22.91
CA TRP A 157 -18.28 7.38 21.48
C TRP A 157 -17.14 8.04 20.74
N PHE A 158 -16.91 7.64 19.49
CA PHE A 158 -15.92 8.30 18.64
C PHE A 158 -16.32 8.17 17.18
N GLU A 159 -15.79 9.09 16.37
CA GLU A 159 -15.90 9.06 14.93
C GLU A 159 -14.55 9.52 14.34
N VAL A 160 -14.05 8.74 13.38
CA VAL A 160 -12.88 9.05 12.58
C VAL A 160 -13.36 9.16 11.14
N VAL A 161 -13.16 10.33 10.52
CA VAL A 161 -13.58 10.60 9.14
C VAL A 161 -12.35 11.01 8.34
N GLY A 162 -12.21 10.45 7.14
CA GLY A 162 -11.24 10.92 6.17
C GLY A 162 -11.90 11.16 4.82
N ILE A 163 -11.39 12.15 4.12
CA ILE A 163 -11.82 12.51 2.76
C ILE A 163 -10.56 12.64 1.93
N VAL A 164 -10.55 12.02 0.75
CA VAL A 164 -9.46 12.15 -0.21
C VAL A 164 -10.03 12.41 -1.60
N LYS A 165 -9.46 13.42 -2.26
CA LYS A 165 -9.72 13.76 -3.66
C LYS A 165 -8.50 13.35 -4.45
N PHE A 166 -8.65 12.40 -5.36
CA PHE A 166 -7.52 11.92 -6.14
C PHE A 166 -7.96 11.39 -7.50
N PRO A 167 -7.19 11.66 -8.58
CA PRO A 167 -7.44 11.10 -9.91
C PRO A 167 -6.96 9.64 -9.96
N PHE A 168 -7.68 8.73 -9.31
CA PHE A 168 -7.28 7.32 -9.30
C PHE A 168 -7.38 6.71 -10.72
N PRO A 169 -6.41 5.87 -11.12
CA PRO A 169 -6.56 5.12 -12.36
C PRO A 169 -7.75 4.14 -12.27
N PRO A 170 -8.40 3.82 -13.40
CA PRO A 170 -9.53 2.89 -13.41
C PRO A 170 -9.13 1.51 -12.89
N ASP A 171 -9.69 1.10 -11.76
CA ASP A 171 -9.50 -0.21 -11.14
C ASP A 171 -10.57 -0.42 -10.04
N ILE A 172 -10.56 -1.60 -9.42
CA ILE A 172 -11.34 -1.93 -8.23
C ILE A 172 -10.42 -1.80 -7.02
N TYR A 173 -10.75 -0.88 -6.12
CA TYR A 173 -9.94 -0.59 -4.94
C TYR A 173 -10.60 -1.12 -3.68
N THR A 174 -9.80 -1.72 -2.80
CA THR A 174 -10.20 -2.09 -1.44
C THR A 174 -9.68 -1.08 -0.44
N LEU A 175 -10.59 -0.50 0.35
CA LEU A 175 -10.25 0.35 1.49
C LEU A 175 -10.14 -0.48 2.78
N SER A 176 -9.08 -0.25 3.57
CA SER A 176 -8.95 -0.84 4.90
C SER A 176 -8.31 0.09 5.92
N PHE A 177 -8.76 0.02 7.17
CA PHE A 177 -8.16 0.67 8.32
C PHE A 177 -7.12 -0.25 8.96
N ARG A 178 -5.92 0.26 9.21
CA ARG A 178 -4.89 -0.44 9.99
C ARG A 178 -5.01 -0.02 11.45
N LEU A 179 -5.49 -0.94 12.27
CA LEU A 179 -5.78 -0.72 13.69
C LEU A 179 -4.96 -1.66 14.57
N HIS A 180 -4.71 -1.25 15.80
CA HIS A 180 -4.06 -2.08 16.82
C HIS A 180 -4.76 -1.90 18.16
N LEU A 181 -5.10 -3.02 18.81
CA LEU A 181 -5.64 -3.01 20.15
C LEU A 181 -4.51 -3.19 21.17
N GLY A 182 -4.41 -2.23 22.08
CA GLY A 182 -3.40 -2.12 23.11
C GLY A 182 -2.41 -0.99 22.83
N ARG A 183 -1.36 -0.93 23.64
CA ARG A 183 -0.25 0.00 23.43
C ARG A 183 1.04 -0.79 23.20
N SER A 184 1.60 -0.73 22.00
CA SER A 184 2.95 -1.25 21.75
C SER A 184 4.00 -0.27 22.29
N SER A 185 4.99 -0.81 22.99
CA SER A 185 6.15 -0.07 23.49
C SER A 185 7.39 -0.92 23.32
N LYS A 186 8.48 -0.32 22.86
CA LYS A 186 9.79 -0.99 22.80
C LYS A 186 10.51 -0.76 24.13
N ARG A 187 10.78 -1.82 24.88
CA ARG A 187 11.74 -1.81 26.01
C ARG A 187 12.87 -2.77 25.68
N LEU A 188 14.11 -2.28 25.67
CA LEU A 188 15.31 -3.08 25.38
C LEU A 188 15.23 -3.85 24.04
N LEU A 189 14.80 -3.18 22.96
CA LEU A 189 14.52 -3.77 21.63
C LEU A 189 13.45 -4.88 21.60
N ARG A 190 12.81 -5.22 22.72
CA ARG A 190 11.67 -6.15 22.76
C ARG A 190 10.36 -5.38 22.72
N ARG A 191 9.42 -5.87 21.91
CA ARG A 191 8.05 -5.36 21.82
C ARG A 191 7.28 -5.82 23.05
N VAL A 192 6.79 -4.86 23.83
CA VAL A 192 5.93 -5.08 25.00
C VAL A 192 4.58 -4.45 24.68
N CYS A 193 3.51 -5.23 24.82
CA CYS A 193 2.15 -4.73 24.67
C CYS A 193 1.53 -4.55 26.06
N TYR A 194 1.08 -3.35 26.38
CA TYR A 194 0.27 -3.12 27.58
C TYR A 194 -1.19 -3.21 27.22
N ASP A 195 -1.91 -4.08 27.93
CA ASP A 195 -3.32 -4.35 27.67
C ASP A 195 -4.19 -3.42 28.53
N HIS A 196 -4.46 -2.22 28.01
CA HIS A 196 -5.47 -1.31 28.54
C HIS A 196 -6.66 -1.22 27.57
N THR A 197 -7.01 -2.35 26.94
CA THR A 197 -8.14 -2.42 26.02
C THR A 197 -9.42 -2.72 26.78
N GLN A 198 -10.45 -1.90 26.56
CA GLN A 198 -11.75 -2.08 27.21
C GLN A 198 -12.86 -1.79 26.20
N GLY A 199 -13.95 -2.56 26.25
CA GLY A 199 -15.21 -2.23 25.59
C GLY A 199 -15.29 -2.47 24.07
N TRP A 200 -14.32 -3.18 23.47
CA TRP A 200 -14.30 -3.42 22.01
C TRP A 200 -15.00 -4.72 21.57
N ASP A 201 -15.41 -5.54 22.55
CA ASP A 201 -16.13 -6.81 22.43
C ASP A 201 -17.65 -6.66 22.58
N ILE A 202 -18.12 -5.53 23.12
CA ILE A 202 -19.53 -5.34 23.50
C ILE A 202 -20.41 -4.94 22.31
N LYS A 203 -19.91 -4.05 21.45
CA LYS A 203 -20.65 -3.57 20.27
C LYS A 203 -19.73 -3.43 19.07
N PRO A 204 -20.22 -3.69 17.85
CA PRO A 204 -19.42 -3.58 16.66
C PRO A 204 -19.09 -2.11 16.35
N VAL A 205 -17.93 -1.91 15.72
CA VAL A 205 -17.55 -0.65 15.09
C VAL A 205 -18.11 -0.63 13.68
N ARG A 206 -18.74 0.49 13.30
CA ARG A 206 -19.24 0.68 11.95
C ARG A 206 -18.20 1.38 11.10
N PHE A 207 -17.88 0.76 9.98
CA PHE A 207 -17.07 1.32 8.92
C PHE A 207 -17.97 1.69 7.75
N GLU A 208 -17.80 2.88 7.21
CA GLU A 208 -18.55 3.35 6.04
C GLU A 208 -17.58 3.89 5.00
N LEU A 209 -17.95 3.74 3.74
CA LEU A 209 -17.27 4.24 2.56
C LEU A 209 -18.33 4.84 1.65
N SER A 210 -18.08 6.05 1.17
CA SER A 210 -18.90 6.67 0.14
C SER A 210 -18.04 7.39 -0.89
N THR A 211 -18.41 7.30 -2.16
CA THR A 211 -17.71 7.92 -3.28
C THR A 211 -18.60 8.95 -3.97
N SER A 212 -17.99 9.91 -4.68
CA SER A 212 -18.71 10.99 -5.37
C SER A 212 -19.68 10.50 -6.46
N ASP A 213 -19.47 9.30 -6.99
CA ASP A 213 -20.34 8.64 -7.97
C ASP A 213 -21.53 7.91 -7.34
N GLY A 214 -21.68 7.99 -6.01
CA GLY A 214 -22.82 7.45 -5.27
C GLY A 214 -22.66 6.01 -4.80
N GLN A 215 -21.50 5.36 -4.95
CA GLN A 215 -21.27 4.06 -4.31
C GLN A 215 -21.19 4.25 -2.79
N GLN A 216 -21.85 3.36 -2.06
CA GLN A 216 -21.83 3.36 -0.60
C GLN A 216 -21.68 1.93 -0.09
N VAL A 217 -20.73 1.72 0.81
CA VAL A 217 -20.50 0.44 1.48
C VAL A 217 -20.44 0.68 2.98
N SER A 218 -21.17 -0.13 3.74
CA SER A 218 -21.08 -0.14 5.20
C SER A 218 -20.78 -1.55 5.69
N ARG A 219 -19.94 -1.64 6.72
CA ARG A 219 -19.56 -2.89 7.36
C ARG A 219 -19.49 -2.70 8.86
N GLU A 220 -19.96 -3.67 9.61
CA GLU A 220 -19.87 -3.71 11.06
C GLU A 220 -19.07 -4.94 11.49
N CYS A 221 -18.14 -4.76 12.44
CA CYS A 221 -17.45 -5.87 13.12
C CYS A 221 -16.95 -5.45 14.50
N CYS A 222 -16.77 -6.39 15.43
CA CYS A 222 -16.16 -6.08 16.71
C CYS A 222 -14.63 -6.17 16.57
N LEU A 223 -13.92 -5.22 17.18
CA LEU A 223 -12.46 -5.17 17.05
C LEU A 223 -11.76 -6.25 17.88
N ASP A 224 -12.42 -6.73 18.93
CA ASP A 224 -11.93 -7.79 19.82
C ASP A 224 -12.63 -9.12 19.55
N ASP A 225 -13.09 -9.36 18.32
CA ASP A 225 -13.66 -10.66 17.95
C ASP A 225 -12.59 -11.74 18.04
N THR A 226 -12.74 -12.62 19.01
CA THR A 226 -11.91 -13.80 19.29
C THR A 226 -12.01 -14.90 18.22
N GLU A 227 -12.57 -14.61 17.04
CA GLU A 227 -12.60 -15.57 15.94
C GLU A 227 -11.17 -16.00 15.62
N GLN A 228 -10.87 -17.23 16.04
CA GLN A 228 -9.69 -18.01 15.74
C GLN A 228 -9.46 -17.93 14.23
N ASP A 229 -8.37 -17.28 13.81
CA ASP A 229 -7.73 -17.76 12.59
C ASP A 229 -7.23 -19.17 12.93
N GLU A 230 -7.96 -20.19 12.48
CA GLU A 230 -7.67 -21.63 12.63
C GLU A 230 -6.22 -22.01 12.23
N ALA A 231 -5.49 -21.10 11.57
CA ALA A 231 -4.09 -21.27 11.18
C ALA A 231 -3.06 -20.75 12.20
N THR A 232 -3.41 -19.82 13.09
CA THR A 232 -2.44 -19.16 13.98
C THR A 232 -3.12 -18.86 15.31
N GLY A 233 -2.95 -19.72 16.32
CA GLY A 233 -3.55 -19.60 17.66
C GLY A 233 -3.07 -18.40 18.50
N SER A 234 -2.81 -17.24 17.90
CA SER A 234 -2.46 -16.00 18.58
C SER A 234 -3.65 -15.06 18.68
N GLN A 235 -3.94 -14.61 19.89
CA GLN A 235 -4.93 -13.58 20.20
C GLN A 235 -4.67 -12.31 19.34
N LYS A 236 -5.71 -11.73 18.73
CA LYS A 236 -5.61 -10.51 17.89
C LYS A 236 -5.08 -9.29 18.66
N ARG A 237 -5.08 -9.36 19.99
CA ARG A 237 -4.57 -8.32 20.89
C ARG A 237 -3.06 -8.16 20.75
N GLY A 238 -2.63 -6.91 20.64
CA GLY A 238 -1.21 -6.60 20.50
C GLY A 238 -0.66 -6.69 19.08
N CYS A 239 -1.44 -7.08 18.06
CA CYS A 239 -1.02 -7.12 16.65
C CYS A 239 -1.71 -6.03 15.82
N TRP A 240 -1.03 -5.57 14.76
CA TRP A 240 -1.64 -4.66 13.78
C TRP A 240 -2.53 -5.47 12.86
N VAL A 241 -3.79 -5.05 12.69
CA VAL A 241 -4.79 -5.74 11.89
C VAL A 241 -5.39 -4.77 10.89
N ASP A 242 -5.49 -5.21 9.64
CA ASP A 242 -6.12 -4.46 8.56
C ASP A 242 -7.61 -4.81 8.45
N TYR A 243 -8.48 -3.91 8.91
CA TYR A 243 -9.92 -4.03 8.83
C TYR A 243 -10.43 -3.54 7.49
N LYS A 244 -10.82 -4.47 6.61
CA LYS A 244 -11.42 -4.16 5.30
C LYS A 244 -12.79 -3.50 5.49
N VAL A 245 -12.98 -2.31 4.92
CA VAL A 245 -14.26 -1.59 4.93
C VAL A 245 -15.14 -2.08 3.78
N GLY A 246 -14.58 -2.05 2.57
CA GLY A 246 -15.34 -2.32 1.35
C GLY A 246 -14.46 -2.22 0.11
N GLU A 247 -15.09 -2.49 -1.02
CA GLU A 247 -14.52 -2.28 -2.34
C GLU A 247 -15.34 -1.23 -3.08
N PHE A 248 -14.67 -0.45 -3.92
CA PHE A 248 -15.31 0.53 -4.80
C PHE A 248 -14.63 0.51 -6.17
N ILE A 249 -15.40 0.83 -7.20
CA ILE A 249 -14.96 0.75 -8.59
C ILE A 249 -14.72 2.17 -9.11
N ILE A 250 -13.64 2.38 -9.84
CA ILE A 250 -13.39 3.66 -10.50
C ILE A 250 -13.53 3.46 -11.99
N SER A 251 -14.67 3.91 -12.51
CA SER A 251 -14.92 3.98 -13.95
C SER A 251 -14.22 5.25 -14.44
N GLY A 252 -13.32 5.17 -15.42
CA GLY A 252 -12.48 6.29 -15.87
C GLY A 252 -13.21 7.48 -16.53
N SER A 253 -14.48 7.71 -16.20
CA SER A 253 -15.34 8.79 -16.69
C SER A 253 -15.09 10.13 -16.01
N ASP A 254 -14.69 10.13 -14.73
CA ASP A 254 -14.49 11.36 -13.94
C ASP A 254 -13.00 11.65 -13.74
N PRO A 255 -12.57 12.93 -13.87
CA PRO A 255 -11.16 13.28 -13.73
C PRO A 255 -10.65 13.18 -12.29
N VAL A 256 -11.51 13.32 -11.28
CA VAL A 256 -11.15 13.24 -9.85
C VAL A 256 -12.28 12.56 -9.09
N THR A 257 -11.98 11.46 -8.40
CA THR A 257 -12.94 10.79 -7.52
C THR A 257 -12.73 11.27 -6.09
N GLU A 258 -13.79 11.74 -5.45
CA GLU A 258 -13.78 11.99 -4.00
C GLU A 258 -14.19 10.72 -3.28
N VAL A 259 -13.30 10.22 -2.42
CA VAL A 259 -13.54 9.04 -1.58
C VAL A 259 -13.61 9.51 -0.14
N SER A 260 -14.76 9.32 0.48
CA SER A 260 -15.03 9.58 1.89
C SER A 260 -15.14 8.26 2.64
N PHE A 261 -14.54 8.19 3.81
CA PHE A 261 -14.58 6.99 4.65
C PHE A 261 -14.73 7.39 6.11
N SER A 262 -15.44 6.56 6.87
CA SER A 262 -15.61 6.76 8.31
C SER A 262 -15.46 5.46 9.09
N MET A 263 -15.01 5.60 10.32
CA MET A 263 -15.01 4.57 11.34
C MET A 263 -15.63 5.18 12.59
N LYS A 264 -16.79 4.68 13.01
CA LYS A 264 -17.54 5.27 14.11
C LYS A 264 -18.20 4.24 15.01
N GLN A 265 -18.34 4.63 16.26
CA GLN A 265 -19.13 3.92 17.24
C GLN A 265 -19.80 4.95 18.14
N ILE A 266 -21.06 5.25 17.85
CA ILE A 266 -21.82 6.36 18.47
C ILE A 266 -22.48 5.91 19.79
N ASP A 267 -22.44 4.62 20.10
CA ASP A 267 -23.11 4.07 21.28
C ASP A 267 -22.38 4.38 22.60
N CYS A 268 -22.89 5.35 23.36
CA CYS A 268 -22.45 5.74 24.70
C CYS A 268 -22.84 4.76 25.82
N THR A 269 -22.95 3.46 25.52
CA THR A 269 -23.42 2.46 26.52
C THR A 269 -22.30 2.00 27.46
N HIS A 270 -21.04 2.13 27.05
CA HIS A 270 -19.87 1.71 27.81
C HIS A 270 -18.65 2.52 27.36
N SER A 271 -17.66 2.63 28.26
CA SER A 271 -16.38 3.26 27.94
C SER A 271 -15.49 2.31 27.14
N LYS A 272 -14.78 2.87 26.18
CA LYS A 272 -13.89 2.15 25.27
C LYS A 272 -12.50 2.78 25.30
N GLY A 273 -11.46 1.99 25.24
CA GLY A 273 -10.09 2.49 25.39
C GLY A 273 -9.06 1.53 24.84
N GLY A 274 -7.85 2.03 24.59
CA GLY A 274 -6.73 1.21 24.10
C GLY A 274 -6.74 0.93 22.60
N LEU A 275 -7.32 1.79 21.77
CA LEU A 275 -7.27 1.66 20.30
C LEU A 275 -6.18 2.55 19.71
N CYS A 276 -5.26 1.96 18.95
CA CYS A 276 -4.35 2.67 18.06
C CYS A 276 -4.92 2.70 16.64
N VAL A 277 -5.02 3.89 16.07
CA VAL A 277 -5.36 4.14 14.65
C VAL A 277 -4.08 4.61 13.95
N ASP A 278 -3.63 3.83 12.95
CA ASP A 278 -2.42 4.16 12.19
C ASP A 278 -2.76 4.88 10.88
N LEU A 279 -3.32 4.12 9.94
CA LEU A 279 -3.56 4.62 8.59
C LEU A 279 -4.75 3.93 7.94
N VAL A 280 -5.24 4.55 6.87
CA VAL A 280 -6.15 3.94 5.90
C VAL A 280 -5.38 3.65 4.63
N SER A 281 -5.51 2.43 4.11
CA SER A 281 -4.91 2.02 2.85
C SER A 281 -5.97 1.81 1.79
N ILE A 282 -5.73 2.37 0.60
CA ILE A 282 -6.53 2.17 -0.60
C ILE A 282 -5.62 1.46 -1.61
N VAL A 283 -5.93 0.21 -1.90
CA VAL A 283 -5.08 -0.67 -2.73
C VAL A 283 -5.98 -1.49 -3.65
N PRO A 284 -5.59 -1.73 -4.91
CA PRO A 284 -6.30 -2.61 -5.82
C PRO A 284 -6.66 -3.96 -5.18
N SER A 285 -7.91 -4.40 -5.34
CA SER A 285 -8.47 -5.55 -4.61
C SER A 285 -7.66 -6.84 -4.80
N ASP A 286 -7.20 -7.14 -6.02
CA ASP A 286 -6.48 -8.38 -6.31
C ASP A 286 -5.09 -8.44 -5.65
N LEU A 287 -4.48 -7.28 -5.38
CA LEU A 287 -3.17 -7.21 -4.73
C LEU A 287 -3.23 -7.71 -3.28
N LYS A 288 -4.36 -7.48 -2.59
CA LYS A 288 -4.53 -7.99 -1.22
C LYS A 288 -4.68 -9.51 -1.18
N VAL A 289 -5.28 -10.11 -2.21
CA VAL A 289 -5.39 -11.58 -2.33
C VAL A 289 -4.01 -12.21 -2.53
N CYS A 290 -3.17 -11.62 -3.37
CA CYS A 290 -1.81 -12.12 -3.63
C CYS A 290 -0.88 -11.99 -2.41
N ARG A 291 -0.96 -10.89 -1.64
CA ARG A 291 -0.14 -10.73 -0.41
C ARG A 291 -0.46 -11.78 0.65
N ARG A 292 -1.71 -12.24 0.77
CA ARG A 292 -2.08 -13.33 1.69
C ARG A 292 -1.50 -14.68 1.28
N ARG A 293 -1.34 -14.94 -0.03
CA ARG A 293 -0.71 -16.18 -0.54
C ARG A 293 0.82 -16.14 -0.48
N GLY A 294 1.42 -14.96 -0.49
CA GLY A 294 2.88 -14.78 -0.47
C GLY A 294 3.58 -14.98 0.88
N VAL A 295 2.83 -15.15 1.98
CA VAL A 295 3.38 -15.48 3.33
C VAL A 295 3.56 -16.99 3.52
N LEU A 296 3.11 -17.80 2.56
CA LEU A 296 3.28 -19.26 2.54
C LEU A 296 4.19 -19.68 1.37
N LYS A 297 5.46 -19.26 1.39
CA LYS A 297 6.55 -19.94 0.67
C LYS A 297 7.87 -19.78 1.43
#